data_AF-Q29W24-F1
#
_entry.id   AF-Q29W24-F1
#
_cell.length_a   1.000
_cell.length_b   1.000
_cell.length_c   1.000
_cell.angle_alpha   90.00
_cell.angle_beta   90.00
_cell.angle_gamma   90.00
#
_symmetry.space_group_name_H-M   'P 1'
#
loop_
_entity.id
_entity.type
_entity.pdbx_description
1 polymer ?
#
loop_
_entity_poly.entity_id
_entity_poly.type
_entity_poly.pdbx_seq_one_letter_code
_entity_poly.pdbx_strand_id
1 'polypeptide(L)'
;TAAAIAYGLDKKAGSGTNVLIFDLGGGTFDVSILSIEDGVFEVKSTAGDVHLGGEDFDTRLVNHFIEEFKRKNKKDISENKRSVRRLRTACERAKRTLSSSATANIEIDSLFEGIDFYSTISRARFEELNADLFRSTLDPVEKALRDAKLSKPEIHDIVLVGGSTRIPKI
;
A
#
# COMPACT_ATOMS: atom_id res chain seq x y z
N THR A 1 -1.05 -12.13 12.48
CA THR A 1 -0.90 -12.73 13.83
C THR A 1 0.47 -12.45 14.47
N ALA A 2 1.60 -12.73 13.80
CA ALA A 2 2.95 -12.48 14.37
C ALA A 2 3.19 -11.01 14.81
N ALA A 3 2.69 -10.04 14.04
CA ALA A 3 2.79 -8.61 14.39
C ALA A 3 2.02 -8.23 15.67
N ALA A 4 0.85 -8.84 15.93
CA ALA A 4 0.10 -8.59 17.16
C ALA A 4 0.74 -9.27 18.38
N ILE A 5 1.37 -10.43 18.20
CA ILE A 5 2.16 -11.07 19.26
C ILE A 5 3.32 -10.16 19.66
N ALA A 6 4.03 -9.57 18.69
CA ALA A 6 5.07 -8.57 18.97
C ALA A 6 4.52 -7.34 19.72
N TYR A 7 3.29 -6.90 19.41
CA TYR A 7 2.65 -5.78 20.08
C TYR A 7 2.22 -6.08 21.53
N GLY A 8 1.60 -7.23 21.77
CA GLY A 8 1.06 -7.57 23.10
C GLY A 8 2.08 -8.10 24.10
N LEU A 9 3.33 -8.36 23.70
CA LEU A 9 4.42 -8.72 24.63
C LEU A 9 4.86 -7.55 25.53
N ASP A 10 4.71 -6.30 25.08
CA ASP A 10 5.19 -5.12 25.81
C ASP A 10 4.12 -4.42 26.66
N LYS A 11 2.81 -4.60 26.36
CA LYS A 11 1.72 -3.96 27.12
C LYS A 11 1.08 -4.96 28.09
N LYS A 12 1.24 -4.72 29.39
CA LYS A 12 0.46 -5.39 30.46
C LYS A 12 -1.02 -5.02 30.33
N ALA A 13 -1.77 -5.74 29.49
CA ALA A 13 -3.20 -5.55 29.32
C ALA A 13 -3.95 -6.17 30.52
N GLY A 14 -4.36 -5.34 31.48
CA GLY A 14 -5.13 -5.74 32.66
C GLY A 14 -6.66 -5.82 32.42
N SER A 15 -7.12 -5.61 31.19
CA SER A 15 -8.52 -5.72 30.77
C SER A 15 -8.60 -5.97 29.25
N GLY A 16 -9.55 -6.79 28.80
CA GLY A 16 -9.73 -7.18 27.40
C GLY A 16 -9.53 -6.03 26.41
N THR A 17 -8.47 -6.10 25.60
CA THR A 17 -8.05 -5.07 24.65
C THR A 17 -8.27 -5.58 23.23
N ASN A 18 -9.08 -4.88 22.43
CA ASN A 18 -9.25 -5.21 21.02
C ASN A 18 -8.27 -4.39 20.17
N VAL A 19 -7.50 -5.08 19.34
CA VAL A 19 -6.48 -4.50 18.46
C VAL A 19 -6.84 -4.83 17.01
N LEU A 20 -6.82 -3.82 16.15
CA LEU A 20 -6.93 -4.00 14.71
C LEU A 20 -5.52 -3.99 14.08
N ILE A 21 -5.15 -5.07 13.40
CA ILE A 21 -3.98 -5.09 12.53
C ILE A 21 -4.42 -4.69 11.13
N PHE A 22 -3.76 -3.68 10.58
CA PHE A 22 -3.89 -3.25 9.19
C PHE A 22 -2.57 -3.57 8.48
N ASP A 23 -2.54 -4.63 7.67
CA ASP A 23 -1.34 -5.09 6.97
C ASP A 23 -1.47 -4.82 5.47
N LEU A 24 -0.78 -3.80 4.97
CA LEU A 24 -0.74 -3.47 3.55
C LEU A 24 0.67 -3.73 3.00
N GLY A 25 0.81 -4.90 2.37
CA GLY A 25 2.07 -5.41 1.87
C GLY A 25 2.38 -5.00 0.43
N GLY A 26 3.17 -5.84 -0.23
CA GLY A 26 3.55 -5.68 -1.65
C GLY A 26 2.44 -6.14 -2.61
N GLY A 27 1.75 -7.24 -2.30
CA GLY A 27 0.72 -7.79 -3.19
C GLY A 27 -0.59 -8.19 -2.49
N THR A 28 -0.65 -8.08 -1.16
CA THR A 28 -1.87 -8.39 -0.40
C THR A 28 -2.15 -7.31 0.64
N PHE A 29 -3.43 -7.22 0.98
CA PHE A 29 -3.96 -6.38 2.03
C PHE A 29 -4.76 -7.26 2.99
N ASP A 30 -4.39 -7.26 4.26
CA ASP A 30 -5.02 -8.07 5.28
C ASP A 30 -5.40 -7.21 6.48
N VAL A 31 -6.60 -7.44 7.02
CA VAL A 31 -7.10 -6.84 8.25
C VAL A 31 -7.46 -7.96 9.22
N SER A 32 -6.96 -7.87 10.45
CA SER A 32 -7.32 -8.82 11.50
C SER A 32 -7.68 -8.08 12.78
N ILE A 33 -8.74 -8.52 13.44
CA ILE A 33 -9.09 -8.02 14.77
C ILE A 33 -8.77 -9.10 15.79
N LEU A 34 -7.99 -8.72 16.79
CA LEU A 34 -7.61 -9.58 17.89
C LEU A 34 -8.14 -9.03 19.20
N SER A 35 -8.51 -9.91 20.10
CA SER A 35 -8.76 -9.58 21.50
C SER A 35 -7.61 -10.12 22.34
N ILE A 36 -7.14 -9.31 23.28
CA ILE A 36 -6.05 -9.64 24.19
C ILE A 36 -6.59 -9.57 25.61
N GLU A 37 -6.64 -10.71 26.28
CA GLU A 37 -7.11 -10.84 27.66
C GLU A 37 -6.16 -11.76 28.42
N ASP A 38 -5.63 -11.31 29.55
CA ASP A 38 -4.67 -12.06 30.39
C ASP A 38 -3.48 -12.67 29.62
N GLY A 39 -3.00 -11.96 28.59
CA GLY A 39 -1.90 -12.41 27.72
C GLY A 39 -2.28 -13.46 26.68
N VAL A 40 -3.56 -13.85 26.61
CA VAL A 40 -4.10 -14.72 25.56
C VAL A 40 -4.55 -13.87 24.38
N PHE A 41 -4.10 -14.25 23.19
CA PHE A 41 -4.47 -13.61 21.93
C PHE A 41 -5.53 -14.45 21.22
N GLU A 42 -6.72 -13.89 21.03
CA GLU A 42 -7.80 -14.51 20.27
C GLU A 42 -8.06 -13.73 18.99
N VAL A 43 -8.04 -14.40 17.83
CA VAL A 43 -8.43 -13.78 16.56
C VAL A 43 -9.96 -13.78 16.48
N LYS A 44 -10.58 -12.59 16.45
CA LYS A 44 -12.03 -12.41 16.34
C LYS A 44 -12.50 -12.45 14.89
N SER A 45 -11.73 -11.86 13.98
CA SER A 45 -12.04 -11.87 12.55
C SER A 45 -10.80 -11.58 11.70
N THR A 46 -10.87 -12.01 10.44
CA THR A 46 -9.91 -11.67 9.38
C THR A 46 -10.67 -11.37 8.09
N ALA A 47 -10.25 -10.32 7.40
CA ALA A 47 -10.71 -9.95 6.07
C ALA A 47 -9.51 -9.40 5.28
N GLY A 48 -9.64 -9.26 3.97
CA GLY A 48 -8.54 -8.75 3.16
C GLY A 48 -8.85 -8.79 1.67
N ASP A 49 -7.87 -8.36 0.89
CA ASP A 49 -7.83 -8.45 -0.56
C ASP A 49 -6.47 -9.03 -0.97
N VAL A 50 -6.49 -10.22 -1.56
CA VAL A 50 -5.29 -10.95 -2.00
C VAL A 50 -4.68 -10.41 -3.30
N HIS A 51 -5.29 -9.37 -3.87
CA HIS A 51 -4.89 -8.73 -5.12
C HIS A 51 -4.73 -7.21 -4.97
N LEU A 52 -4.45 -6.74 -3.76
CA LEU A 52 -4.22 -5.33 -3.47
C LEU A 52 -2.96 -5.14 -2.65
N GLY A 53 -1.98 -4.41 -3.17
CA GLY A 53 -0.79 -4.03 -2.45
C GLY A 53 0.05 -2.95 -3.12
N GLY A 54 1.29 -2.81 -2.66
CA GLY A 54 2.25 -1.85 -3.18
C GLY A 54 2.52 -1.96 -4.68
N GLU A 55 2.44 -3.17 -5.25
CA GLU A 55 2.67 -3.46 -6.67
C GLU A 55 1.57 -2.91 -7.57
N ASP A 56 0.33 -2.80 -7.07
CA ASP A 56 -0.78 -2.19 -7.79
C ASP A 56 -0.56 -0.68 -7.95
N PHE A 57 -0.08 -0.04 -6.88
CA PHE A 57 0.30 1.39 -6.91
C PHE A 57 1.46 1.64 -7.89
N ASP A 58 2.45 0.74 -7.91
CA ASP A 58 3.54 0.80 -8.89
C ASP A 58 3.02 0.63 -10.32
N THR A 59 2.05 -0.27 -10.53
CA THR A 59 1.44 -0.50 -11.84
C THR A 59 0.67 0.72 -12.33
N ARG A 60 -0.06 1.43 -11.45
CA ARG A 60 -0.73 2.70 -11.80
C ARG A 60 0.27 3.77 -12.24
N LEU A 61 1.40 3.88 -11.54
CA LEU A 61 2.50 4.78 -11.93
C LEU A 61 3.13 4.38 -13.27
N VAL A 62 3.42 3.10 -13.46
CA VAL A 62 3.99 2.59 -14.73
C VAL A 62 3.06 2.93 -15.89
N ASN A 63 1.76 2.65 -15.78
CA ASN A 63 0.80 2.95 -16.84
C ASN A 63 0.72 4.45 -17.14
N HIS A 64 0.72 5.29 -16.09
CA HIS A 64 0.76 6.74 -16.25
C HIS A 64 1.97 7.21 -17.07
N PHE A 65 3.17 6.69 -16.76
CA PHE A 65 4.40 7.08 -17.45
C PHE A 65 4.57 6.43 -18.83
N ILE A 66 3.99 5.26 -19.09
CA ILE A 66 3.90 4.69 -20.44
C ILE A 66 3.11 5.63 -21.35
N GLU A 67 1.92 6.07 -20.91
CA GLU A 67 1.10 7.02 -21.66
C GLU A 67 1.80 8.38 -21.83
N GLU A 68 2.53 8.83 -20.80
CA GLU A 68 3.34 10.04 -20.91
C GLU A 68 4.45 9.90 -21.96
N PHE A 69 5.21 8.80 -21.93
CA PHE A 69 6.26 8.51 -22.89
C PHE A 69 5.69 8.46 -24.32
N LYS A 70 4.55 7.78 -24.51
CA LYS A 70 3.85 7.68 -25.79
C LYS A 70 3.42 9.04 -26.32
N ARG A 71 2.88 9.90 -25.46
CA ARG A 71 2.48 11.27 -25.83
C ARG A 71 3.68 12.12 -26.26
N LYS A 72 4.79 12.06 -25.51
CA LYS A 72 6.02 12.85 -25.72
C LYS A 72 6.81 12.39 -26.96
N ASN A 73 6.97 11.08 -27.14
CA ASN A 73 7.87 10.49 -28.12
C ASN A 73 7.18 9.83 -29.31
N LYS A 74 5.85 9.74 -29.31
CA LYS A 74 5.03 9.04 -30.31
C LYS A 74 5.40 7.55 -30.49
N LYS A 75 5.98 6.94 -29.45
CA LYS A 75 6.39 5.54 -29.40
C LYS A 75 5.81 4.86 -28.18
N ASP A 76 5.37 3.62 -28.34
CA ASP A 76 4.78 2.83 -27.27
C ASP A 76 5.81 1.84 -26.71
N ILE A 77 6.04 1.87 -25.40
CA ILE A 77 7.01 0.98 -24.74
C ILE A 77 6.34 -0.23 -24.09
N SER A 78 5.01 -0.32 -24.10
CA SER A 78 4.25 -1.35 -23.37
C SER A 78 4.63 -2.78 -23.76
N GLU A 79 5.00 -3.01 -25.03
CA GLU A 79 5.44 -4.32 -25.52
C GLU A 79 6.93 -4.61 -25.21
N ASN A 80 7.72 -3.61 -24.86
CA ASN A 80 9.12 -3.78 -24.51
C ASN A 80 9.28 -4.13 -23.02
N LYS A 81 9.32 -5.43 -22.72
CA LYS A 81 9.48 -5.96 -21.35
C LYS A 81 10.68 -5.38 -20.61
N ARG A 82 11.80 -5.10 -21.30
CA ARG A 82 13.00 -4.53 -20.67
C ARG A 82 12.75 -3.07 -20.25
N SER A 83 12.17 -2.27 -21.13
CA SER A 83 11.82 -0.87 -20.84
C SER A 83 10.80 -0.77 -19.73
N VAL A 84 9.72 -1.57 -19.79
CA VAL A 84 8.67 -1.61 -18.75
C VAL A 84 9.25 -2.01 -17.39
N ARG A 85 10.14 -3.01 -17.33
CA ARG A 85 10.79 -3.42 -16.08
C ARG A 85 11.64 -2.29 -15.48
N ARG A 86 12.42 -1.59 -16.30
CA ARG A 86 13.24 -0.45 -15.84
C ARG A 86 12.37 0.69 -15.33
N LEU A 87 11.28 1.00 -16.04
CA LEU A 87 10.30 1.99 -15.61
C LEU A 87 9.64 1.60 -14.30
N ARG A 88 9.27 0.33 -14.12
CA ARG A 88 8.69 -0.17 -12.86
C ARG A 88 9.61 0.03 -11.66
N THR A 89 10.90 -0.30 -11.79
CA THR A 89 11.89 -0.06 -10.73
C THR A 89 12.02 1.43 -10.39
N ALA A 90 11.96 2.32 -11.39
CA ALA A 90 11.96 3.75 -11.14
C ALA A 90 10.66 4.22 -10.46
N CYS A 91 9.50 3.69 -10.86
CA CYS A 91 8.20 4.00 -10.26
C CYS A 91 8.14 3.58 -8.80
N GLU A 92 8.63 2.39 -8.44
CA GLU A 92 8.69 1.93 -7.06
C GLU A 92 9.56 2.85 -6.20
N ARG A 93 10.72 3.28 -6.71
CA ARG A 93 11.58 4.26 -6.04
C ARG A 93 10.86 5.60 -5.86
N ALA A 94 10.18 6.09 -6.90
CA ALA A 94 9.41 7.33 -6.82
C ALA A 94 8.28 7.23 -5.79
N LYS A 95 7.51 6.13 -5.75
CA LYS A 95 6.48 5.87 -4.73
C LYS A 95 7.06 5.96 -3.31
N ARG A 96 8.22 5.32 -3.07
CA ARG A 96 8.91 5.40 -1.77
C ARG A 96 9.30 6.84 -1.44
N THR A 97 9.87 7.59 -2.38
CA THR A 97 10.19 9.02 -2.20
C THR A 97 8.95 9.85 -1.91
N LEU A 98 7.85 9.62 -2.62
CA LEU A 98 6.58 10.33 -2.41
C LEU A 98 5.97 10.08 -1.03
N SER A 99 6.37 9.00 -0.34
CA SER A 99 5.93 8.74 1.04
C SER A 99 6.53 9.74 2.04
N SER A 100 7.70 10.33 1.74
CA SER A 100 8.36 11.35 2.57
C SER A 100 8.39 12.74 1.94
N SER A 101 8.26 12.85 0.62
CA SER A 101 8.42 14.10 -0.13
C SER A 101 7.17 14.43 -0.95
N ALA A 102 6.98 15.70 -1.27
CA ALA A 102 5.83 16.16 -2.06
C ALA A 102 5.98 15.87 -3.57
N THR A 103 7.20 15.62 -4.04
CA THR A 103 7.54 15.35 -5.45
C THR A 103 8.60 14.26 -5.55
N ALA A 104 8.65 13.59 -6.70
CA ALA A 104 9.69 12.62 -7.07
C ALA A 104 10.00 12.70 -8.57
N ASN A 105 11.26 12.48 -8.94
CA ASN A 105 11.71 12.45 -10.32
C ASN A 105 11.83 11.00 -10.82
N ILE A 106 11.54 10.81 -12.11
CA ILE A 106 11.81 9.61 -12.88
C ILE A 106 12.86 9.97 -13.91
N GLU A 107 14.02 9.33 -13.82
CA GLU A 107 15.16 9.57 -14.71
C GLU A 107 15.72 8.21 -15.16
N ILE A 108 15.64 7.92 -16.45
CA ILE A 108 16.06 6.66 -17.04
C ILE A 108 16.72 6.90 -18.39
N ASP A 109 18.04 6.74 -18.45
CA ASP A 109 18.80 6.85 -19.69
C ASP A 109 18.46 5.72 -20.67
N SER A 110 18.33 6.04 -21.96
CA SER A 110 18.08 5.08 -23.04
C SER A 110 16.95 4.12 -22.67
N LEU A 111 15.82 4.64 -22.19
CA LEU A 111 14.67 3.83 -21.76
C LEU A 111 14.16 2.97 -22.92
N PHE A 112 14.06 3.54 -24.12
CA PHE A 112 13.59 2.85 -25.31
C PHE A 112 14.21 3.43 -26.59
N GLU A 113 14.81 2.58 -27.43
CA GLU A 113 15.41 2.99 -28.72
C GLU A 113 16.36 4.20 -28.63
N GLY A 114 17.19 4.27 -27.60
CA GLY A 114 18.13 5.38 -27.40
C GLY A 114 17.51 6.64 -26.78
N ILE A 115 16.20 6.65 -26.51
CA ILE A 115 15.49 7.80 -25.94
C ILE A 115 15.58 7.74 -24.42
N ASP A 116 16.13 8.79 -23.82
CA ASP A 116 16.11 9.00 -22.38
C ASP A 116 14.70 9.40 -21.91
N PHE A 117 14.35 9.03 -20.69
CA PHE A 117 13.09 9.42 -20.08
C PHE A 117 13.30 10.20 -18.80
N TYR A 118 12.82 11.45 -18.83
CA TYR A 118 12.80 12.37 -17.70
C TYR A 118 11.36 12.84 -17.44
N SER A 119 10.88 12.65 -16.22
CA SER A 119 9.59 13.16 -15.75
C SER A 119 9.61 13.42 -14.25
N THR A 120 8.62 14.16 -13.76
CA THR A 120 8.41 14.45 -12.34
C THR A 120 6.95 14.21 -12.01
N ILE A 121 6.69 13.67 -10.81
CA ILE A 121 5.35 13.46 -10.30
C ILE A 121 5.22 14.03 -8.89
N SER A 122 4.05 14.59 -8.58
CA SER A 122 3.70 15.05 -7.24
C SER A 122 2.98 13.97 -6.45
N ARG A 123 3.04 14.05 -5.12
CA ARG A 123 2.27 13.17 -4.21
C ARG A 123 0.77 13.30 -4.50
N ALA A 124 0.27 14.51 -4.70
CA ALA A 124 -1.14 14.73 -5.03
C ALA A 124 -1.56 13.97 -6.30
N ARG A 125 -0.73 13.96 -7.35
CA ARG A 125 -1.03 13.21 -8.58
C ARG A 125 -0.97 11.70 -8.35
N PHE A 126 0.00 11.22 -7.57
CA PHE A 126 0.06 9.81 -7.18
C PHE A 126 -1.19 9.38 -6.39
N GLU A 127 -1.64 10.21 -5.45
CA GLU A 127 -2.85 9.94 -4.67
C GLU A 127 -4.11 9.92 -5.54
N GLU A 128 -4.21 10.82 -6.50
CA GLU A 128 -5.32 10.85 -7.47
C GLU A 128 -5.36 9.57 -8.32
N LEU A 129 -4.21 9.09 -8.81
CA LEU A 129 -4.11 7.88 -9.63
C LEU A 129 -4.50 6.59 -8.89
N ASN A 130 -4.46 6.61 -7.56
CA ASN A 130 -4.73 5.47 -6.69
C ASN A 130 -5.95 5.69 -5.78
N ALA A 131 -6.73 6.74 -6.00
CA ALA A 131 -7.79 7.16 -5.09
C ALA A 131 -8.86 6.09 -4.88
N ASP A 132 -9.16 5.30 -5.90
CA ASP A 132 -10.07 4.16 -5.83
C ASP A 132 -9.49 3.01 -4.99
N LEU A 133 -8.22 2.65 -5.21
CA LEU A 133 -7.54 1.59 -4.46
C LEU A 133 -7.33 1.95 -2.98
N PHE A 134 -7.08 3.22 -2.68
CA PHE A 134 -6.99 3.68 -1.29
C PHE A 134 -8.34 3.68 -0.58
N ARG A 135 -9.45 3.86 -1.30
CA ARG A 135 -10.78 3.77 -0.71
C ARG A 135 -11.19 2.32 -0.47
N SER A 136 -10.83 1.41 -1.38
CA SER A 136 -11.19 0.00 -1.25
C SER A 136 -10.53 -0.69 -0.04
N THR A 137 -9.47 -0.12 0.55
CA THR A 137 -8.90 -0.65 1.81
C THR A 137 -9.86 -0.52 2.99
N LEU A 138 -10.89 0.33 2.91
CA LEU A 138 -11.88 0.46 3.98
C LEU A 138 -12.87 -0.72 4.00
N ASP A 139 -13.15 -1.36 2.87
CA ASP A 139 -14.15 -2.43 2.80
C ASP A 139 -13.75 -3.65 3.66
N PRO A 140 -12.49 -4.15 3.61
CA PRO A 140 -12.03 -5.20 4.52
C PRO A 140 -12.02 -4.78 5.98
N VAL A 141 -11.75 -3.50 6.30
CA VAL A 141 -11.81 -2.99 7.67
C VAL A 141 -13.23 -3.06 8.21
N GLU A 142 -14.21 -2.59 7.44
CA GLU A 142 -15.62 -2.67 7.83
C GLU A 142 -16.13 -4.10 7.93
N LYS A 143 -15.69 -4.98 7.02
CA LYS A 143 -16.01 -6.42 7.08
C LYS A 143 -15.44 -7.06 8.34
N ALA A 144 -14.18 -6.79 8.68
CA ALA A 144 -13.55 -7.32 9.89
C ALA A 144 -14.30 -6.88 11.15
N LEU A 145 -14.71 -5.61 11.24
CA LEU A 145 -15.51 -5.10 12.36
C LEU A 145 -16.86 -5.81 12.49
N ARG A 146 -17.58 -5.97 11.37
CA ARG A 146 -18.88 -6.67 11.34
C ARG A 146 -18.74 -8.14 11.76
N ASP A 147 -17.75 -8.84 11.22
CA ASP A 147 -17.53 -10.26 11.51
C ASP A 147 -17.09 -10.48 12.97
N ALA A 148 -16.31 -9.54 13.54
CA ALA A 148 -15.94 -9.53 14.95
C ALA A 148 -17.10 -9.09 15.88
N LYS A 149 -18.19 -8.56 15.32
CA LYS A 149 -19.32 -7.96 16.05
C LYS A 149 -18.89 -6.82 16.98
N LEU A 150 -17.93 -6.01 16.54
CA LEU A 150 -17.41 -4.86 17.27
C LEU A 150 -17.72 -3.56 16.52
N SER A 151 -18.02 -2.51 17.27
CA SER A 151 -18.12 -1.15 16.78
C SER A 151 -16.76 -0.44 16.81
N LYS A 152 -16.63 0.65 16.04
CA LYS A 152 -15.36 1.41 15.94
C LYS A 152 -14.79 1.85 17.30
N PRO A 153 -15.60 2.34 18.27
CA PRO A 153 -15.10 2.73 19.60
C PRO A 153 -14.55 1.57 20.45
N GLU A 154 -14.85 0.32 20.10
CA GLU A 154 -14.39 -0.86 20.84
C GLU A 154 -12.99 -1.33 20.40
N ILE A 155 -12.42 -0.72 19.35
CA ILE A 155 -11.03 -0.92 18.92
C ILE A 155 -10.14 0.06 19.69
N HIS A 156 -9.23 -0.49 20.48
CA HIS A 156 -8.39 0.27 21.40
C HIS A 156 -7.10 0.73 20.74
N ASP A 157 -6.52 -0.12 19.89
CA ASP A 157 -5.28 0.16 19.19
C ASP A 157 -5.37 -0.28 17.72
N ILE A 158 -4.66 0.43 16.86
CA ILE A 158 -4.46 0.07 15.46
C ILE A 158 -2.97 -0.13 15.21
N VAL A 159 -2.59 -1.31 14.74
CA VAL A 159 -1.22 -1.67 14.40
C VAL A 159 -1.08 -1.70 12.89
N LEU A 160 -0.25 -0.80 12.35
CA LEU A 160 0.07 -0.75 10.93
C LEU A 160 1.24 -1.69 10.62
N VAL A 161 1.05 -2.57 9.65
CA VAL A 161 2.03 -3.57 9.20
C VAL A 161 2.16 -3.49 7.67
N GLY A 162 3.31 -3.91 7.14
CA GLY A 162 3.55 -3.91 5.69
C GLY A 162 4.10 -2.59 5.17
N GLY A 163 4.92 -2.66 4.11
CA GLY A 163 5.68 -1.51 3.62
C GLY A 163 4.82 -0.39 3.05
N SER A 164 3.64 -0.72 2.52
CA SER A 164 2.77 0.24 1.83
C SER A 164 1.94 1.09 2.79
N THR A 165 1.85 0.72 4.08
CA THR A 165 1.27 1.59 5.13
C THR A 165 2.09 2.85 5.41
N ARG A 166 3.30 2.96 4.84
CA ARG A 166 4.12 4.18 4.92
C ARG A 166 3.65 5.28 3.99
N ILE A 167 2.72 4.99 3.07
CA ILE A 167 2.12 5.98 2.18
C ILE A 167 1.20 6.88 3.02
N PRO A 168 1.43 8.21 3.12
CA PRO A 168 0.68 9.08 4.05
C PRO A 168 -0.84 9.16 3.82
N LYS A 169 -1.32 8.70 2.67
CA LYS A 169 -2.74 8.71 2.30
C LYS A 169 -3.51 7.50 2.85
N ILE A 170 -2.79 6.40 3.10
CA ILE A 170 -3.28 5.21 3.81
C ILE A 170 -3.40 5.56 5.29
#